data_AF-A0AA95SM54-F1
#
_entry.id   AF-A0AA95SM54-F1
#
_cell.length_a   1.000
_cell.length_b   1.000
_cell.length_c   1.000
_cell.angle_alpha   90.00
_cell.angle_beta   90.00
_cell.angle_gamma   90.00
#
_symmetry.space_group_name_H-M   'P 1'
#
loop_
_entity.id
_entity.type
_entity.pdbx_description
1 polymer ?
#
loop_
_entity_poly.entity_id
_entity_poly.type
_entity_poly.pdbx_seq_one_letter_code
_entity_poly.pdbx_strand_id
1 'polypeptide(L)'
;MNNTANTIVQYLQYLWKRKWLILLVTILFAGLGYVYEQTRFQETYRGTALIFTGNANNDGLTKPNVQKGFYKNQLPETLKLDIILPGNFQILITLDGTNSEEVEKNINKISKNYLERLEDNFTRQESAVKLSRDDLEESKENIAFLEEHMDYYTNQVIEAVEAGQDMGPAMEEFTKNQKLIIDYKIKYHRDNKKISKLEKPELADVTVVPVINKPFLNALTAAALGFQLMIVFLVLYKFITDALKVDRKSEAKS
;
A
#
# COMPACT_ATOMS: atom_id res chain seq x y z
N MET A 1 42.07 -36.12 23.77
CA MET A 1 41.11 -35.16 23.17
C MET A 1 41.78 -34.00 22.39
N ASN A 2 43.00 -34.15 21.86
CA ASN A 2 43.75 -33.02 21.23
C ASN A 2 43.79 -33.00 19.69
N ASN A 3 43.17 -33.96 19.00
CA ASN A 3 43.32 -34.08 17.54
C ASN A 3 42.47 -33.09 16.74
N THR A 4 41.28 -32.72 17.21
CA THR A 4 40.35 -31.83 16.49
C THR A 4 40.82 -30.37 16.46
N ALA A 5 41.42 -29.89 17.56
CA ALA A 5 42.02 -28.56 17.61
C ALA A 5 43.18 -28.43 16.59
N ASN A 6 43.97 -29.50 16.44
CA ASN A 6 45.08 -29.53 15.50
C ASN A 6 44.62 -29.52 14.03
N THR A 7 43.53 -30.22 13.70
CA THR A 7 42.96 -30.18 12.34
C THR A 7 42.40 -28.80 12.01
N ILE A 8 41.62 -28.18 12.88
CA ILE A 8 41.06 -26.84 12.62
C ILE A 8 42.18 -25.82 12.38
N VAL A 9 43.23 -25.84 13.21
CA VAL A 9 44.40 -24.95 13.05
C VAL A 9 45.09 -25.19 11.70
N GLN A 10 45.21 -26.44 11.24
CA GLN A 10 45.78 -26.75 9.93
C GLN A 10 44.93 -26.21 8.77
N TYR A 11 43.60 -26.27 8.88
CA TYR A 11 42.70 -25.67 7.88
C TYR A 11 42.79 -24.14 7.89
N LEU A 12 42.85 -23.51 9.06
CA LEU A 12 43.04 -22.06 9.17
C LEU A 12 44.38 -21.61 8.57
N GLN A 13 45.47 -22.31 8.89
CA GLN A 13 46.80 -22.02 8.33
C GLN A 13 46.82 -22.19 6.81
N TYR A 14 46.09 -23.18 6.28
CA TYR A 14 45.97 -23.41 4.86
C TYR A 14 45.23 -22.27 4.14
N LEU A 15 44.12 -21.80 4.70
CA LEU A 15 43.41 -20.61 4.22
C LEU A 15 44.32 -19.38 4.28
N TRP A 16 45.05 -19.20 5.38
CA TRP A 16 45.94 -18.05 5.58
C TRP A 16 47.09 -18.00 4.59
N LYS A 17 47.68 -19.16 4.25
CA LYS A 17 48.71 -19.27 3.20
C LYS A 17 48.17 -18.88 1.81
N ARG A 18 46.85 -18.99 1.60
CA ARG A 18 46.16 -18.71 0.33
C ARG A 18 45.29 -17.45 0.38
N LYS A 19 45.51 -16.57 1.36
CA LYS A 19 44.75 -15.31 1.52
C LYS A 19 44.68 -14.46 0.24
N TRP A 20 45.73 -14.47 -0.58
CA TRP A 20 45.75 -13.78 -1.87
C TRP A 20 44.72 -14.31 -2.87
N LEU A 21 44.47 -15.62 -2.88
CA LEU A 21 43.43 -16.22 -3.72
C LEU A 21 42.03 -15.80 -3.25
N ILE A 22 41.82 -15.75 -1.93
CA ILE A 22 40.56 -15.28 -1.34
C ILE A 22 40.31 -13.82 -1.73
N LEU A 23 41.32 -12.95 -1.57
CA LEU A 23 41.23 -11.54 -1.95
C LEU A 23 40.97 -11.35 -3.45
N LEU A 24 41.70 -12.07 -4.31
CA LEU A 24 41.56 -11.95 -5.76
C LEU A 24 40.14 -12.33 -6.20
N VAL A 25 39.62 -13.47 -5.73
CA VAL A 25 38.24 -13.89 -6.05
C VAL A 25 37.21 -12.91 -5.50
N THR A 26 37.40 -12.39 -4.29
CA THR A 26 36.50 -11.40 -3.68
C THR A 26 36.43 -10.12 -4.52
N ILE A 27 37.58 -9.60 -4.96
CA ILE A 27 37.67 -8.43 -5.84
C ILE A 27 37.04 -8.72 -7.20
N LEU A 28 37.27 -9.92 -7.76
CA LEU A 28 36.71 -10.32 -9.04
C LEU A 28 35.18 -10.39 -8.98
N PHE A 29 34.61 -10.96 -7.93
CA PHE A 29 33.16 -10.98 -7.69
C PHE A 29 32.59 -9.58 -7.44
N ALA A 30 33.30 -8.72 -6.71
CA ALA A 30 32.89 -7.32 -6.53
C ALA A 30 32.83 -6.58 -7.87
N GLY A 31 33.85 -6.75 -8.72
CA GLY A 31 33.90 -6.20 -10.07
C GLY A 31 32.78 -6.73 -10.96
N LEU A 32 32.52 -8.05 -10.91
CA LEU A 32 31.38 -8.65 -11.62
C LEU A 32 30.04 -8.11 -11.13
N GLY A 33 29.84 -7.95 -9.82
CA GLY A 33 28.63 -7.37 -9.26
C GLY A 33 28.43 -5.91 -9.70
N TYR A 34 29.50 -5.14 -9.75
CA TYR A 34 29.48 -3.76 -10.23
C TYR A 34 29.13 -3.68 -11.73
N VAL A 35 29.81 -4.46 -12.57
CA VAL A 35 29.55 -4.49 -14.02
C VAL A 35 28.16 -5.04 -14.32
N TYR A 36 27.73 -6.06 -13.58
CA TYR A 36 26.39 -6.61 -13.69
C TYR A 36 25.34 -5.54 -13.39
N GLU A 37 25.50 -4.76 -12.32
CA GLU A 37 24.57 -3.67 -12.02
C GLU A 37 24.51 -2.64 -13.15
N GLN A 38 25.69 -2.21 -13.62
CA GLN A 38 25.81 -1.20 -14.67
C GLN A 38 25.20 -1.65 -16.01
N THR A 39 25.25 -2.94 -16.31
CA THR A 39 24.73 -3.49 -17.57
C THR A 39 23.26 -3.87 -17.52
N ARG A 40 22.73 -4.25 -16.35
CA ARG A 40 21.32 -4.64 -16.18
C ARG A 40 20.39 -3.51 -15.74
N PHE A 41 20.88 -2.59 -14.92
CA PHE A 41 20.09 -1.47 -14.42
C PHE A 41 20.54 -0.21 -15.15
N GLN A 42 20.04 -0.06 -16.37
CA GLN A 42 20.03 1.24 -17.05
C GLN A 42 19.40 2.28 -16.11
N GLU A 43 19.79 3.55 -16.26
CA GLU A 43 19.21 4.66 -15.50
C GLU A 43 17.68 4.54 -15.53
N THR A 44 17.11 4.19 -14.38
CA THR A 44 15.67 4.01 -14.24
C THR A 44 15.13 5.30 -13.65
N TYR A 45 14.09 5.82 -14.26
CA TYR A 45 13.37 7.00 -13.81
C TYR A 45 12.09 6.54 -13.14
N ARG A 46 11.80 7.12 -11.97
CA ARG A 46 10.58 6.87 -11.22
C ARG A 46 9.74 8.13 -11.21
N GLY A 47 8.62 8.08 -11.91
CA GLY A 47 7.54 9.05 -11.78
C GLY A 47 6.68 8.69 -10.58
N THR A 48 6.35 9.69 -9.77
CA THR A 48 5.51 9.55 -8.58
C THR A 48 4.45 10.62 -8.62
N ALA A 49 3.18 10.24 -8.46
CA ALA A 49 2.07 11.16 -8.30
C ALA A 49 1.32 10.84 -7.01
N LEU A 50 1.23 11.82 -6.12
CA LEU A 50 0.46 11.72 -4.88
C LEU A 50 -0.89 12.40 -5.08
N ILE A 51 -1.97 11.64 -4.89
CA ILE A 51 -3.34 12.10 -5.12
C ILE A 51 -4.13 11.94 -3.83
N PHE A 52 -4.71 13.04 -3.36
CA PHE A 52 -5.70 13.01 -2.31
C PHE A 52 -7.05 12.66 -2.92
N THR A 53 -7.61 11.52 -2.55
CA THR A 53 -8.91 11.06 -3.05
C THR A 53 -10.08 11.79 -2.40
N GLY A 54 -9.83 12.50 -1.29
CA GLY A 54 -10.87 12.92 -0.36
C GLY A 54 -11.69 11.73 0.12
N ASN A 55 -12.86 12.01 0.71
CA ASN A 55 -13.81 10.97 1.12
C ASN A 55 -14.70 10.48 -0.04
N ALA A 56 -14.26 10.66 -1.30
CA ALA A 56 -14.87 10.08 -2.49
C ALA A 56 -14.59 8.57 -2.58
N ASN A 57 -14.79 7.87 -1.46
CA ASN A 57 -14.58 6.44 -1.30
C ASN A 57 -15.58 5.69 -2.18
N ASN A 58 -15.12 5.34 -3.38
CA ASN A 58 -15.73 4.31 -4.20
C ASN A 58 -14.78 3.12 -4.21
N ASP A 59 -15.29 1.96 -3.79
CA ASP A 59 -14.60 0.67 -3.81
C ASP A 59 -13.85 0.37 -5.12
N GLY A 60 -14.32 0.90 -6.25
CA GLY A 60 -13.64 0.75 -7.54
C GLY A 60 -12.41 1.66 -7.70
N LEU A 61 -12.44 2.88 -7.15
CA LEU A 61 -11.37 3.88 -7.30
C LEU A 61 -10.32 3.76 -6.20
N THR A 62 -10.72 3.44 -4.97
CA THR A 62 -9.80 3.37 -3.83
C THR A 62 -9.07 2.03 -3.67
N LYS A 63 -9.37 1.02 -4.50
CA LYS A 63 -8.68 -0.28 -4.49
C LYS A 63 -7.50 -0.29 -5.47
N PRO A 64 -6.25 -0.38 -5.00
CA PRO A 64 -5.07 -0.32 -5.87
C PRO A 64 -5.03 -1.40 -6.93
N ASN A 65 -5.43 -2.62 -6.59
CA ASN A 65 -5.39 -3.75 -7.52
C ASN A 65 -6.33 -3.53 -8.71
N VAL A 66 -7.47 -2.89 -8.49
CA VAL A 66 -8.44 -2.56 -9.55
C VAL A 66 -7.85 -1.50 -10.47
N GLN A 67 -7.26 -0.44 -9.90
CA GLN A 67 -6.63 0.63 -10.68
C GLN A 67 -5.40 0.16 -11.45
N LYS A 68 -4.56 -0.68 -10.83
CA LYS A 68 -3.44 -1.36 -11.51
C LYS A 68 -3.94 -2.13 -12.72
N GLY A 69 -4.99 -2.94 -12.56
CA GLY A 69 -5.58 -3.70 -13.66
C GLY A 69 -6.09 -2.81 -14.80
N PHE A 70 -6.71 -1.68 -14.46
CA PHE A 70 -7.24 -0.73 -15.45
C PHE A 70 -6.15 -0.11 -16.33
N TYR A 71 -5.05 0.35 -15.73
CA TYR A 71 -3.97 1.02 -16.47
C TYR A 71 -2.92 0.06 -17.04
N LYS A 72 -2.84 -1.20 -16.57
CA LYS A 72 -1.85 -2.19 -17.03
C LYS A 72 -1.87 -2.40 -18.54
N ASN A 73 -3.04 -2.41 -19.16
CA ASN A 73 -3.19 -2.64 -20.60
C ASN A 73 -3.04 -1.36 -21.45
N GLN A 74 -2.92 -0.21 -20.80
CA GLN A 74 -2.80 1.10 -21.46
C GLN A 74 -1.34 1.59 -21.49
N LEU A 75 -0.44 0.88 -20.82
CA LEU A 75 0.96 1.25 -20.70
C LEU A 75 1.84 0.35 -21.56
N PRO A 76 2.92 0.91 -22.16
CA PRO A 76 4.00 0.14 -22.76
C PRO A 76 4.55 -0.91 -21.80
N GLU A 77 4.96 -2.08 -22.29
CA GLU A 77 5.58 -3.14 -21.47
C GLU A 77 6.91 -2.70 -20.82
N THR A 78 7.52 -1.63 -21.34
CA THR A 78 8.73 -1.01 -20.80
C THR A 78 8.48 -0.27 -19.48
N LEU A 79 7.23 0.07 -19.17
CA LEU A 79 6.84 0.83 -17.99
C LEU A 79 6.22 -0.09 -16.92
N LYS A 80 6.67 0.07 -15.67
CA LYS A 80 6.15 -0.67 -14.52
C LYS A 80 5.33 0.27 -13.64
N LEU A 81 4.03 0.04 -13.62
CA LEU A 81 3.09 0.76 -12.76
C LEU A 81 2.95 0.09 -11.40
N ASP A 82 3.04 0.87 -10.34
CA ASP A 82 2.63 0.49 -9.00
C ASP A 82 1.70 1.57 -8.41
N ILE A 83 0.78 1.14 -7.56
CA ILE A 83 -0.23 1.98 -6.92
C ILE A 83 -0.37 1.46 -5.50
N ILE A 84 -0.19 2.34 -4.53
CA ILE A 84 -0.27 2.02 -3.10
C ILE A 84 -1.08 3.09 -2.35
N LEU A 85 -1.58 2.74 -1.17
CA LEU A 85 -2.19 3.70 -0.24
C LEU A 85 -1.18 3.97 0.88
N PRO A 86 -0.45 5.10 0.83
CA PRO A 86 0.45 5.46 1.94
C PRO A 86 -0.32 5.87 3.20
N GLY A 87 -1.58 6.29 3.07
CA GLY A 87 -2.44 6.71 4.18
C GLY A 87 -3.91 6.73 3.81
N ASN A 88 -4.75 7.12 4.76
CA ASN A 88 -6.19 7.28 4.52
C ASN A 88 -6.43 8.38 3.48
N PHE A 89 -7.27 8.10 2.49
CA PHE A 89 -7.64 9.04 1.42
C PHE A 89 -6.47 9.51 0.55
N GLN A 90 -5.36 8.78 0.54
CA GLN A 90 -4.19 9.08 -0.27
C GLN A 90 -3.88 7.89 -1.17
N ILE A 91 -3.56 8.18 -2.42
CA ILE A 91 -3.08 7.21 -3.38
C ILE A 91 -1.77 7.71 -3.96
N LEU A 92 -0.77 6.86 -3.89
CA LEU A 92 0.51 7.07 -4.53
C LEU A 92 0.56 6.21 -5.78
N ILE A 93 0.70 6.86 -6.93
CA ILE A 93 0.93 6.20 -8.22
C ILE A 93 2.41 6.32 -8.52
N THR A 94 3.09 5.20 -8.75
CA THR A 94 4.49 5.16 -9.15
C THR A 94 4.62 4.49 -10.51
N LEU A 95 5.50 5.04 -11.35
CA LEU A 95 5.77 4.55 -12.69
C LEU A 95 7.27 4.50 -12.92
N ASP A 96 7.81 3.30 -13.11
CA ASP A 96 9.23 3.09 -13.38
C ASP A 96 9.47 2.83 -14.87
N GLY A 97 10.50 3.45 -15.44
CA GLY A 97 10.90 3.28 -16.84
C GLY A 97 12.34 3.68 -17.09
N THR A 98 12.88 3.41 -18.28
CA THR A 98 14.26 3.78 -18.67
C THR A 98 14.36 5.13 -19.35
N ASN A 99 13.23 5.73 -19.73
CA ASN A 99 13.17 7.04 -20.40
C ASN A 99 12.40 8.04 -19.52
N SER A 100 13.08 9.10 -19.09
CA SER A 100 12.50 10.16 -18.25
C SER A 100 11.29 10.83 -18.88
N GLU A 101 11.37 11.21 -20.16
CA GLU A 101 10.26 11.89 -20.86
C GLU A 101 9.04 10.97 -20.99
N GLU A 102 9.27 9.69 -21.25
CA GLU A 102 8.20 8.69 -21.34
C GLU A 102 7.53 8.49 -19.99
N VAL A 103 8.32 8.39 -18.91
CA VAL A 103 7.82 8.28 -17.54
C VAL A 103 7.02 9.53 -17.16
N GLU A 104 7.55 10.73 -17.42
CA GLU A 104 6.89 12.00 -17.12
C GLU A 104 5.56 12.15 -17.87
N LYS A 105 5.55 11.88 -19.17
CA LYS A 105 4.34 11.95 -20.00
C LYS A 105 3.26 10.98 -19.49
N ASN A 106 3.65 9.74 -19.17
CA ASN A 106 2.68 8.74 -18.77
C ASN A 106 2.22 8.93 -17.32
N ILE A 107 3.07 9.32 -16.38
CA ILE A 107 2.65 9.59 -15.00
C ILE A 107 1.70 10.80 -14.94
N ASN A 108 1.95 11.85 -15.72
CA ASN A 108 1.04 12.99 -15.85
C ASN A 108 -0.30 12.59 -16.48
N LYS A 109 -0.27 11.75 -17.52
CA LYS A 109 -1.50 11.25 -18.16
C LYS A 109 -2.33 10.41 -17.20
N ILE A 110 -1.71 9.46 -16.48
CA ILE A 110 -2.41 8.59 -15.52
C ILE A 110 -2.97 9.42 -14.37
N SER A 111 -2.14 10.28 -13.75
CA SER A 111 -2.56 11.09 -12.59
C SER A 111 -3.72 12.02 -12.95
N LYS A 112 -3.67 12.69 -14.11
CA LYS A 112 -4.77 13.53 -14.59
C LYS A 112 -6.03 12.72 -14.85
N ASN A 113 -5.94 11.62 -15.59
CA ASN A 113 -7.10 10.76 -15.86
C ASN A 113 -7.71 10.19 -14.57
N TYR A 114 -6.86 9.83 -13.61
CA TYR A 114 -7.29 9.33 -12.31
C TYR A 114 -7.99 10.42 -11.49
N LEU A 115 -7.43 11.64 -11.46
CA LEU A 115 -8.04 12.80 -10.83
C LEU A 115 -9.40 13.15 -11.45
N GLU A 116 -9.51 13.19 -12.78
CA GLU A 116 -10.77 13.46 -13.49
C GLU A 116 -11.87 12.44 -13.11
N ARG A 117 -11.51 11.16 -12.98
CA ARG A 117 -12.44 10.11 -12.53
C ARG A 117 -12.86 10.28 -11.08
N LEU A 118 -11.95 10.73 -10.21
CA LEU A 118 -12.28 11.08 -8.84
C LEU A 118 -13.19 12.30 -8.78
N GLU A 119 -12.94 13.33 -9.58
CA GLU A 119 -13.77 14.54 -9.66
C GLU A 119 -15.17 14.26 -10.21
N ASP A 120 -15.32 13.41 -11.24
CA ASP A 120 -16.62 12.96 -11.73
C ASP A 120 -17.39 12.19 -10.65
N ASN A 121 -16.73 11.26 -9.96
CA ASN A 121 -17.33 10.53 -8.85
C ASN A 121 -17.71 11.48 -7.69
N PHE A 122 -16.85 12.44 -7.36
CA PHE A 122 -17.13 13.48 -6.38
C PHE A 122 -18.35 14.31 -6.78
N THR A 123 -18.44 14.76 -8.03
CA THR A 123 -19.57 15.58 -8.53
C THR A 123 -20.89 14.81 -8.44
N ARG A 124 -20.88 13.50 -8.74
CA ARG A 124 -22.06 12.63 -8.57
C ARG A 124 -22.45 12.49 -7.10
N GLN A 125 -21.47 12.30 -6.22
CA GLN A 125 -21.71 12.23 -4.78
C GLN A 125 -22.21 13.57 -4.23
N GLU A 126 -21.65 14.69 -4.66
CA GLU A 126 -22.07 16.04 -4.30
C GLU A 126 -23.53 16.29 -4.74
N SER A 127 -23.88 15.83 -5.94
CA SER A 127 -25.25 15.95 -6.47
C SER A 127 -26.23 15.10 -5.66
N ALA A 128 -25.85 13.87 -5.30
CA ALA A 128 -26.65 13.02 -4.40
C ALA A 128 -26.75 13.61 -2.99
N VAL A 129 -25.70 14.26 -2.51
CA VAL A 129 -25.64 15.00 -1.25
C VAL A 129 -26.55 16.23 -1.29
N LYS A 130 -26.63 16.96 -2.40
CA LYS A 130 -27.55 18.10 -2.56
C LYS A 130 -29.01 17.63 -2.47
N LEU A 131 -29.37 16.55 -3.15
CA LEU A 131 -30.68 15.92 -2.97
C LEU A 131 -30.92 15.51 -1.51
N SER A 132 -29.89 14.96 -0.85
CA SER A 132 -29.96 14.63 0.58
C SER A 132 -30.10 15.86 1.49
N ARG A 133 -29.67 17.06 1.06
CA ARG A 133 -29.87 18.32 1.81
C ARG A 133 -31.32 18.77 1.74
N ASP A 134 -31.93 18.64 0.57
CA ASP A 134 -33.35 18.98 0.40
C ASP A 134 -34.21 18.01 1.24
N ASP A 135 -33.91 16.70 1.18
CA ASP A 135 -34.51 15.66 2.05
C ASP A 135 -34.29 15.94 3.56
N LEU A 136 -33.15 16.54 3.92
CA LEU A 136 -32.84 16.89 5.31
C LEU A 136 -33.68 18.04 5.81
N GLU A 137 -33.89 19.07 4.98
CA GLU A 137 -34.76 20.18 5.33
C GLU A 137 -36.20 19.71 5.43
N GLU A 138 -36.66 18.86 4.50
CA GLU A 138 -37.98 18.21 4.59
C GLU A 138 -38.11 17.35 5.86
N SER A 139 -37.08 16.57 6.21
CA SER A 139 -37.09 15.77 7.44
C SER A 139 -37.17 16.66 8.69
N LYS A 140 -36.52 17.83 8.66
CA LYS A 140 -36.53 18.80 9.77
C LYS A 140 -37.90 19.48 9.88
N GLU A 141 -38.54 19.83 8.77
CA GLU A 141 -39.91 20.34 8.74
C GLU A 141 -40.91 19.30 9.26
N ASN A 142 -40.78 18.05 8.82
CA ASN A 142 -41.62 16.94 9.29
C ASN A 142 -41.44 16.66 10.79
N ILE A 143 -40.21 16.74 11.31
CA ILE A 143 -39.97 16.63 12.76
C ILE A 143 -40.70 17.76 13.50
N ALA A 144 -40.54 19.01 13.07
CA ALA A 144 -41.18 20.15 13.72
C ALA A 144 -42.72 20.03 13.70
N PHE A 145 -43.29 19.63 12.57
CA PHE A 145 -44.72 19.40 12.42
C PHE A 145 -45.22 18.27 13.33
N LEU A 146 -44.51 17.14 13.38
CA LEU A 146 -44.88 16.02 14.24
C LEU A 146 -44.72 16.35 15.73
N GLU A 147 -43.71 17.14 16.11
CA GLU A 147 -43.53 17.62 17.48
C GLU A 147 -44.70 18.53 17.91
N GLU A 148 -45.14 19.46 17.05
CA GLU A 148 -46.33 20.28 17.30
C GLU A 148 -47.61 19.44 17.43
N HIS A 149 -47.77 18.42 16.56
CA HIS A 149 -48.89 17.49 16.65
C HIS A 149 -48.83 16.59 17.89
N MET A 150 -47.64 16.25 18.39
CA MET A 150 -47.52 15.49 19.64
C MET A 150 -47.99 16.30 20.85
N ASP A 151 -47.77 17.61 20.89
CA ASP A 151 -48.28 18.46 21.97
C ASP A 151 -49.82 18.41 22.03
N TYR A 152 -50.47 18.41 20.85
CA TYR A 152 -51.92 18.23 20.75
C TYR A 152 -52.39 16.88 21.32
N TYR A 153 -51.76 15.76 20.93
CA TYR A 153 -52.14 14.44 21.45
C TYR A 153 -51.78 14.28 22.93
N THR A 154 -50.70 14.92 23.40
CA THR A 154 -50.34 14.96 24.82
C THR A 154 -51.44 15.61 25.64
N ASN A 155 -51.97 16.75 25.17
CA ASN A 155 -53.09 17.42 25.82
C ASN A 155 -54.37 16.56 25.79
N GLN A 156 -54.66 15.87 24.69
CA GLN A 156 -55.81 14.94 24.65
C GLN A 156 -55.67 13.76 25.61
N VAL A 157 -54.47 13.20 25.77
CA VAL A 157 -54.22 12.14 26.75
C VAL A 157 -54.45 12.68 28.17
N ILE A 158 -53.95 13.88 28.48
CA ILE A 158 -54.16 14.52 29.79
C ILE A 158 -55.66 14.75 30.05
N GLU A 159 -56.39 15.32 29.10
CA GLU A 159 -57.84 15.56 29.21
C GLU A 159 -58.64 14.26 29.38
N ALA A 160 -58.27 13.20 28.64
CA ALA A 160 -58.91 11.89 28.76
C ALA A 160 -58.65 11.25 30.13
N VAL A 161 -57.45 11.42 30.70
CA VAL A 161 -57.12 11.01 32.09
C VAL A 161 -58.00 11.74 33.10
N GLU A 162 -58.09 13.06 32.99
CA GLU A 162 -58.87 13.90 33.91
C GLU A 162 -60.38 13.60 33.82
N ALA A 163 -60.87 13.27 32.61
CA ALA A 163 -62.26 12.93 32.35
C ALA A 163 -62.62 11.44 32.58
N GLY A 164 -61.64 10.57 32.88
CA GLY A 164 -61.85 9.13 33.03
C GLY A 164 -62.27 8.40 31.74
N GLN A 165 -61.85 8.93 30.57
CA GLN A 165 -62.15 8.39 29.25
C GLN A 165 -61.08 7.40 28.76
N ASP A 166 -61.41 6.64 27.72
CA ASP A 166 -60.47 5.71 27.07
C ASP A 166 -59.37 6.48 26.32
N MET A 167 -58.12 6.26 26.72
CA MET A 167 -56.92 6.91 26.17
C MET A 167 -56.33 6.14 24.99
N GLY A 168 -56.79 4.91 24.72
CA GLY A 168 -56.20 4.00 23.73
C GLY A 168 -55.90 4.66 22.39
N PRO A 169 -56.88 5.34 21.74
CA PRO A 169 -56.68 5.97 20.44
C PRO A 169 -55.64 7.11 20.45
N ALA A 170 -55.66 7.98 21.48
CA ALA A 170 -54.72 9.09 21.59
C ALA A 170 -53.28 8.59 21.89
N MET A 171 -53.16 7.54 22.71
CA MET A 171 -51.88 6.93 23.05
C MET A 171 -51.26 6.17 21.87
N GLU A 172 -52.09 5.55 21.02
CA GLU A 172 -51.64 4.91 19.78
C GLU A 172 -51.04 5.93 18.79
N GLU A 173 -51.75 7.03 18.51
CA GLU A 173 -51.24 8.09 17.62
C GLU A 173 -50.02 8.82 18.23
N PHE A 174 -49.98 9.03 19.55
CA PHE A 174 -48.80 9.56 20.24
C PHE A 174 -47.57 8.67 20.02
N THR A 175 -47.72 7.35 20.23
CA THR A 175 -46.61 6.39 20.07
C THR A 175 -46.14 6.31 18.61
N LYS A 176 -47.08 6.35 17.67
CA LYS A 176 -46.80 6.35 16.23
C LYS A 176 -46.03 7.60 15.80
N ASN A 177 -46.46 8.78 16.24
CA ASN A 177 -45.76 10.04 15.96
C ASN A 177 -44.37 10.08 16.60
N GLN A 178 -44.23 9.60 17.83
CA GLN A 178 -42.93 9.51 18.50
C GLN A 178 -41.95 8.62 17.72
N LYS A 179 -42.42 7.48 17.21
CA LYS A 179 -41.60 6.60 16.36
C LYS A 179 -41.17 7.29 15.06
N LEU A 180 -42.09 7.98 14.39
CA LEU A 180 -41.78 8.73 13.17
C LEU A 180 -40.73 9.82 13.41
N ILE A 181 -40.86 10.59 14.50
CA ILE A 181 -39.87 11.61 14.89
C ILE A 181 -38.48 10.99 15.08
N ILE A 182 -38.39 9.84 15.77
CA ILE A 182 -37.11 9.14 15.97
C ILE A 182 -36.53 8.71 14.62
N ASP A 183 -37.33 8.13 13.74
CA ASP A 183 -36.90 7.69 12.41
C ASP A 183 -36.37 8.87 11.57
N TYR A 184 -37.08 10.00 11.57
CA TYR A 184 -36.62 11.23 10.90
C TYR A 184 -35.36 11.80 11.53
N LYS A 185 -35.21 11.81 12.87
CA LYS A 185 -33.98 12.26 13.54
C LYS A 185 -32.79 11.37 13.20
N ILE A 186 -32.98 10.04 13.14
CA ILE A 186 -31.94 9.10 12.71
C ILE A 186 -31.54 9.34 11.26
N LYS A 187 -32.52 9.51 10.36
CA LYS A 187 -32.27 9.87 8.95
C LYS A 187 -31.47 11.18 8.87
N TYR A 188 -31.93 12.20 9.61
CA TYR A 188 -31.31 13.52 9.65
C TYR A 188 -29.84 13.47 10.07
N HIS A 189 -29.53 12.83 11.20
CA HIS A 189 -28.14 12.73 11.67
C HIS A 189 -27.25 11.91 10.73
N ARG A 190 -27.80 10.85 10.12
CA ARG A 190 -27.06 10.01 9.18
C ARG A 190 -26.66 10.78 7.93
N ASP A 191 -27.60 11.49 7.34
CA ASP A 191 -27.36 12.19 6.08
C ASP A 191 -26.54 13.46 6.30
N ASN A 192 -26.77 14.20 7.39
CA ASN A 192 -25.93 15.35 7.75
C ASN A 192 -24.46 14.96 7.97
N LYS A 193 -24.19 13.81 8.60
CA LYS A 193 -22.83 13.28 8.78
C LYS A 193 -22.16 12.87 7.47
N LYS A 194 -22.91 12.41 6.46
CA LYS A 194 -22.35 12.11 5.13
C LYS A 194 -21.92 13.39 4.43
N ILE A 195 -22.77 14.42 4.52
CA ILE A 195 -22.55 15.73 3.91
C ILE A 195 -21.34 16.43 4.50
N SER A 196 -21.21 16.42 5.84
CA SER A 196 -20.12 17.11 6.54
C SER A 196 -18.73 16.51 6.28
N LYS A 197 -18.67 15.31 5.70
CA LYS A 197 -17.42 14.58 5.44
C LYS A 197 -17.02 14.56 3.97
N LEU A 198 -17.71 15.30 3.11
CA LEU A 198 -17.42 15.31 1.68
C LEU A 198 -16.26 16.27 1.41
N GLU A 199 -15.12 15.73 0.99
CA GLU A 199 -13.90 16.49 0.66
C GLU A 199 -13.55 16.31 -0.82
N LYS A 200 -13.16 17.41 -1.48
CA LYS A 200 -12.84 17.40 -2.91
C LYS A 200 -11.50 16.68 -3.13
N PRO A 201 -11.39 15.80 -4.14
CA PRO A 201 -10.10 15.22 -4.53
C PRO A 201 -9.16 16.28 -5.11
N GLU A 202 -7.86 16.11 -4.87
CA GLU A 202 -6.81 17.03 -5.32
C GLU A 202 -5.52 16.29 -5.67
N LEU A 203 -4.81 16.76 -6.69
CA LEU A 203 -3.47 16.30 -7.03
C LEU A 203 -2.46 17.08 -6.20
N ALA A 204 -1.75 16.40 -5.30
CA ALA A 204 -0.82 17.05 -4.39
C ALA A 204 0.49 17.42 -5.09
N ASP A 205 1.08 16.43 -5.76
CA ASP A 205 2.40 16.57 -6.37
C ASP A 205 2.61 15.50 -7.44
N VAL A 206 3.39 15.84 -8.47
CA VAL A 206 3.89 14.92 -9.49
C VAL A 206 5.37 15.19 -9.68
N THR A 207 6.19 14.20 -9.31
CA THR A 207 7.64 14.30 -9.39
C THR A 207 8.21 13.16 -10.20
N VAL A 208 9.20 13.43 -11.03
CA VAL A 208 10.00 12.40 -11.70
C VAL A 208 11.41 12.51 -11.19
N VAL A 209 11.92 11.43 -10.60
CA VAL A 209 13.27 11.40 -10.05
C VAL A 209 14.05 10.22 -10.62
N PRO A 210 15.36 10.37 -10.87
CA PRO A 210 16.19 9.22 -11.19
C PRO A 210 16.26 8.28 -9.97
N VAL A 211 16.08 6.99 -10.22
CA VAL A 211 16.30 5.95 -9.21
C VAL A 211 17.79 5.82 -9.03
N ILE A 212 18.26 6.23 -7.84
CA ILE A 212 19.67 6.04 -7.48
C ILE A 212 19.89 4.55 -7.26
N ASN A 213 20.43 3.88 -8.29
CA ASN A 213 20.97 2.54 -8.14
C ASN A 213 22.07 2.58 -7.07
N LYS A 214 22.18 1.52 -6.28
CA LYS A 214 23.24 1.39 -5.26
C LYS A 214 24.28 0.38 -5.72
N PRO A 215 25.05 0.65 -6.80
CA PRO A 215 25.99 -0.31 -7.38
C PRO A 215 27.04 -0.75 -6.36
N PHE A 216 27.41 0.15 -5.44
CA PHE A 216 28.31 -0.17 -4.34
C PHE A 216 27.75 -1.25 -3.40
N LEU A 217 26.46 -1.20 -3.07
CA LEU A 217 25.84 -2.17 -2.16
C LEU A 217 25.78 -3.57 -2.79
N ASN A 218 25.47 -3.63 -4.08
CA ASN A 218 25.41 -4.89 -4.83
C ASN A 218 26.81 -5.46 -5.08
N ALA A 219 27.80 -4.61 -5.39
CA ALA A 219 29.20 -5.01 -5.47
C ALA A 219 29.71 -5.57 -4.14
N LEU A 220 29.36 -4.94 -3.00
CA LEU A 220 29.72 -5.43 -1.67
C LEU A 220 29.08 -6.78 -1.36
N THR A 221 27.80 -6.96 -1.73
CA THR A 221 27.08 -8.23 -1.55
C THR A 221 27.69 -9.34 -2.40
N ALA A 222 28.04 -9.03 -3.65
CA ALA A 222 28.75 -9.95 -4.53
C ALA A 222 30.14 -10.32 -3.99
N ALA A 223 30.87 -9.35 -3.43
CA ALA A 223 32.16 -9.59 -2.78
C ALA A 223 32.01 -10.57 -1.59
N ALA A 224 31.01 -10.36 -0.74
CA ALA A 224 30.73 -11.23 0.40
C ALA A 224 30.43 -12.67 -0.05
N LEU A 225 29.64 -12.85 -1.12
CA LEU A 225 29.39 -14.15 -1.74
C LEU A 225 30.68 -14.79 -2.29
N GLY A 226 31.50 -14.03 -3.02
CA GLY A 226 32.77 -14.51 -3.56
C GLY A 226 33.74 -14.97 -2.46
N PHE A 227 33.81 -14.21 -1.37
CA PHE A 227 34.60 -14.57 -0.19
C PHE A 227 34.13 -15.90 0.42
N GLN A 228 32.83 -16.04 0.66
CA GLN A 228 32.24 -17.27 1.23
C GLN A 228 32.48 -18.48 0.33
N LEU A 229 32.20 -18.36 -0.97
CA LEU A 229 32.44 -19.43 -1.94
C LEU A 229 33.89 -19.87 -1.95
N MET A 230 34.83 -18.91 -1.88
CA MET A 230 36.25 -19.23 -1.92
C MET A 230 36.73 -19.93 -0.65
N ILE A 231 36.20 -19.59 0.52
CA ILE A 231 36.48 -20.34 1.76
C ILE A 231 36.02 -21.79 1.60
N VAL A 232 34.78 -22.00 1.19
CA VAL A 232 34.19 -23.34 1.01
C VAL A 232 35.03 -24.15 0.01
N PHE A 233 35.40 -23.54 -1.11
CA PHE A 233 36.25 -24.16 -2.12
C PHE A 233 37.62 -24.56 -1.58
N LEU A 234 38.30 -23.69 -0.83
CA LEU A 234 39.62 -23.98 -0.27
C LEU A 234 39.57 -25.08 0.81
N VAL A 235 38.51 -25.12 1.61
CA VAL A 235 38.27 -26.19 2.59
C VAL A 235 38.07 -27.53 1.87
N LEU A 236 37.20 -27.57 0.86
CA LEU A 236 36.97 -28.75 0.02
C LEU A 236 38.24 -29.21 -0.67
N TYR A 237 38.98 -28.29 -1.28
CA TYR A 237 40.22 -28.61 -1.96
C TYR A 237 41.25 -29.20 -0.99
N LYS A 238 41.40 -28.62 0.21
CA LYS A 238 42.29 -29.18 1.24
C LYS A 238 41.84 -30.59 1.62
N PHE A 239 40.55 -30.78 1.88
CA PHE A 239 39.98 -32.08 2.21
C PHE A 239 40.31 -33.15 1.16
N ILE A 240 40.10 -32.84 -0.12
CA ILE A 240 40.44 -33.74 -1.23
C ILE A 240 41.95 -34.05 -1.25
N THR A 241 42.80 -33.03 -1.12
CA THR A 241 44.26 -33.25 -1.14
C THR A 241 44.77 -34.08 0.04
N ASP A 242 44.15 -33.95 1.21
CA ASP A 242 44.52 -34.73 2.39
C ASP A 242 44.02 -36.18 2.25
N ALA A 243 42.81 -36.41 1.72
CA ALA A 243 42.29 -37.74 1.42
C ALA A 243 43.19 -38.50 0.41
N LEU A 244 43.58 -37.84 -0.69
CA LEU A 244 44.48 -38.42 -1.69
C LEU A 244 45.88 -38.76 -1.15
N LYS A 245 46.37 -38.04 -0.14
CA LYS A 245 47.67 -38.34 0.49
C LYS A 245 47.61 -39.53 1.42
N VAL A 246 46.46 -39.80 2.03
CA VAL A 246 46.27 -40.96 2.91
C VAL A 246 46.25 -42.24 2.07
N ASP A 247 45.50 -42.25 0.96
CA ASP A 247 45.41 -43.41 0.05
C ASP A 247 46.78 -43.86 -0.50
N ARG A 248 47.60 -42.91 -0.97
CA ARG A 248 48.95 -43.23 -1.45
C ARG A 248 49.90 -43.76 -0.38
N LYS A 249 49.66 -43.40 0.89
CA LYS A 249 50.46 -43.91 2.02
C LYS A 249 50.04 -45.33 2.44
N SER A 250 48.79 -45.74 2.21
CA SER A 250 48.38 -47.13 2.40
C SER A 250 48.91 -48.04 1.30
N GLU A 251 48.94 -47.58 0.04
CA GLU A 251 49.50 -48.35 -1.08
C GLU A 251 51.01 -48.57 -0.95
N ALA A 252 51.77 -47.56 -0.51
CA ALA A 252 53.23 -47.67 -0.34
C ALA A 252 53.68 -48.51 0.88
N LYS A 253 52.74 -49.00 1.70
CA LYS A 253 52.99 -49.88 2.85
C LYS A 253 52.54 -51.33 2.62
N SER A 254 51.87 -51.60 1.50
CA SER A 254 51.59 -52.95 0.99
C SER A 254 52.73 -53.44 0.11
#